data_AF-A0A3D4A3R7-F1
#
_entry.id   AF-A0A3D4A3R7-F1
#
_cell.length_a   1.000
_cell.length_b   1.000
_cell.length_c   1.000
_cell.angle_alpha   90.00
_cell.angle_beta   90.00
_cell.angle_gamma   90.00
#
_symmetry.space_group_name_H-M   'P 1'
#
loop_
_entity.id
_entity.type
_entity.pdbx_description
1 polymer ?
#
loop_
_entity_poly.entity_id
_entity_poly.type
_entity_poly.pdbx_seq_one_letter_code
_entity_poly.pdbx_strand_id
1 'polypeptide(L)'
;SYVRYELHPFLRTFGQPVRRQTCECDRSPGFSRKQALELTVGEMVSGKVADPSSRIQSLIDNGASDQEILVEFYTRALSRMPNAGASEKLLDYISSSDDRQKAWEDILWTILNSKEFIYQH
;
A
#
# COMPACT_ATOMS: atom_id res chain seq x y z
N SER A 1 -27.76 21.05 10.17
CA SER A 1 -27.53 19.85 9.34
C SER A 1 -26.43 19.01 9.98
N TYR A 2 -26.77 17.87 10.59
CA TYR A 2 -25.77 16.96 11.16
C TYR A 2 -25.06 16.24 10.03
N VAL A 3 -23.74 16.47 9.88
CA VAL A 3 -22.89 15.65 9.01
C VAL A 3 -22.86 14.24 9.61
N ARG A 4 -23.47 13.27 8.92
CA ARG A 4 -23.34 11.85 9.27
C ARG A 4 -21.91 11.44 8.98
N TYR A 5 -21.12 11.24 10.03
CA TYR A 5 -19.83 10.58 9.94
C TYR A 5 -20.11 9.09 9.74
N GLU A 6 -20.12 8.62 8.50
CA GLU A 6 -20.05 7.19 8.22
C GLU A 6 -18.63 6.72 8.50
N LEU A 7 -18.49 5.82 9.48
CA LEU A 7 -17.22 5.24 9.88
C LEU A 7 -16.72 4.34 8.74
N HIS A 8 -15.61 4.71 8.13
CA HIS A 8 -15.03 3.94 7.03
C HIS A 8 -14.60 2.55 7.54
N PRO A 9 -15.06 1.43 6.93
CA PRO A 9 -14.79 0.06 7.40
C PRO A 9 -13.30 -0.21 7.65
N PHE A 10 -12.44 0.25 6.74
CA PHE A 10 -10.97 0.22 6.90
C PHE A 10 -10.49 0.90 8.20
N LEU A 11 -10.97 2.12 8.50
CA LEU A 11 -10.52 2.87 9.67
C LEU A 11 -10.97 2.21 10.98
N ARG A 12 -12.11 1.51 10.99
CA ARG A 12 -12.50 0.66 12.13
C ARG A 12 -11.52 -0.48 12.33
N THR A 13 -11.12 -1.14 11.25
CA THR A 13 -10.12 -2.21 11.29
C THR A 13 -8.78 -1.68 11.82
N PHE A 14 -8.38 -0.45 11.48
CA PHE A 14 -7.14 0.20 11.96
C PHE A 14 -7.27 0.97 13.30
N GLY A 15 -8.31 0.68 14.08
CA GLY A 15 -8.39 1.13 15.46
C GLY A 15 -8.91 2.56 15.65
N GLN A 16 -9.68 3.10 14.71
CA GLN A 16 -10.39 4.37 14.90
C GLN A 16 -11.31 4.25 16.14
N PRO A 17 -11.01 4.98 17.24
CA PRO A 17 -11.82 4.89 18.44
C PRO A 17 -13.15 5.63 18.23
N VAL A 18 -14.23 5.07 18.78
CA VAL A 18 -15.47 5.83 18.98
C VAL A 18 -15.18 6.97 19.94
N ARG A 19 -15.58 8.22 19.61
CA ARG A 19 -15.28 9.45 20.38
C ARG A 19 -15.71 9.45 21.86
N ARG A 20 -16.28 8.35 22.38
CA ARG A 20 -16.88 8.28 23.71
C ARG A 20 -16.07 7.51 24.76
N GLN A 21 -14.85 7.04 24.46
CA GLN A 21 -14.00 6.36 25.45
C GLN A 21 -12.53 6.82 25.34
N THR A 22 -12.02 7.41 26.43
CA THR A 22 -10.66 7.93 26.63
C THR A 22 -9.76 6.96 27.41
N CYS A 23 -10.12 5.69 27.49
CA CYS A 23 -9.30 4.71 28.19
C CYS A 23 -8.32 4.04 27.21
N GLU A 24 -7.01 4.25 27.41
CA GLU A 24 -5.96 3.57 26.63
C GLU A 24 -5.91 2.05 26.88
N CYS A 25 -6.62 1.56 27.90
CA CYS A 25 -6.57 0.18 28.35
C CYS A 25 -7.26 -0.85 27.42
N ASP A 26 -8.04 -0.39 26.44
CA ASP A 26 -8.75 -1.26 25.47
C ASP A 26 -8.03 -1.35 24.11
N ARG A 27 -6.85 -0.71 23.98
CA ARG A 27 -6.00 -0.88 22.80
C ARG A 27 -5.30 -2.24 22.89
N SER A 28 -5.76 -3.20 22.10
CA SER A 28 -5.02 -4.43 21.86
C SER A 28 -3.70 -4.07 21.14
N PRO A 29 -2.51 -4.33 21.72
CA PRO A 29 -1.23 -3.83 21.20
C PRO A 29 -0.71 -4.61 19.98
N GLY A 30 -1.48 -5.56 19.45
CA GLY A 30 -1.06 -6.45 18.39
C GLY A 30 -1.80 -6.20 17.09
N PHE A 31 -1.04 -6.05 16.00
CA PHE A 31 -1.56 -6.15 14.65
C PHE A 31 -2.29 -7.50 14.48
N SER A 32 -3.59 -7.43 14.22
CA SER A 32 -4.47 -8.59 14.14
C SER A 32 -4.45 -9.19 12.74
N ARG A 33 -4.71 -10.50 12.63
CA ARG A 33 -4.87 -11.19 11.34
C ARG A 33 -5.95 -10.57 10.43
N LYS A 34 -6.96 -9.90 11.01
CA LYS A 34 -7.99 -9.17 10.24
C LYS A 34 -7.46 -7.86 9.66
N GLN A 35 -6.58 -7.15 10.37
CA GLN A 35 -5.88 -5.96 9.86
C GLN A 35 -4.89 -6.33 8.75
N ALA A 36 -4.18 -7.46 8.92
CA ALA A 36 -3.34 -8.03 7.87
C ALA A 36 -4.15 -8.32 6.61
N LEU A 37 -5.28 -9.02 6.76
CA LEU A 37 -6.13 -9.41 5.63
C LEU A 37 -6.75 -8.21 4.91
N GLU A 38 -7.12 -7.15 5.64
CA GLU A 38 -7.65 -5.92 5.05
C GLU A 38 -6.59 -5.17 4.22
N LEU A 39 -5.34 -5.15 4.65
CA LEU A 39 -4.24 -4.59 3.84
C LEU A 39 -3.90 -5.48 2.65
N THR A 40 -4.07 -6.80 2.81
CA THR A 40 -3.67 -7.79 1.81
C THR A 40 -4.73 -8.08 0.76
N VAL A 41 -6.01 -7.91 1.06
CA VAL A 41 -7.13 -8.33 0.18
C VAL A 41 -8.25 -7.29 0.15
N GLY A 42 -8.15 -6.18 0.89
CA GLY A 42 -9.21 -5.17 0.94
C GLY A 42 -9.42 -4.47 -0.40
N GLU A 43 -10.69 -4.30 -0.79
CA GLU A 43 -11.11 -3.56 -2.00
C GLU A 43 -10.58 -2.12 -2.03
N MET A 44 -10.27 -1.54 -0.86
CA MET A 44 -9.76 -0.18 -0.77
C MET A 44 -8.30 -0.05 -1.26
N VAL A 45 -7.43 -1.00 -0.90
CA VAL A 45 -6.02 -0.94 -1.32
C VAL A 45 -5.91 -1.27 -2.79
N SER A 46 -6.60 -2.33 -3.24
CA SER A 46 -6.63 -2.71 -4.66
C SER A 46 -7.25 -1.62 -5.53
N GLY A 47 -8.36 -1.00 -5.08
CA GLY A 47 -8.99 0.12 -5.77
C GLY A 47 -8.09 1.36 -5.88
N LYS A 48 -7.29 1.67 -4.85
CA LYS A 48 -6.34 2.80 -4.90
C LYS A 48 -5.13 2.55 -5.80
N VAL A 49 -4.68 1.30 -5.90
CA VAL A 49 -3.56 0.92 -6.77
C VAL A 49 -3.98 1.03 -8.23
N ALA A 50 -5.18 0.54 -8.58
CA ALA A 50 -5.72 0.58 -9.94
C ALA A 50 -6.43 1.89 -10.33
N ASP A 51 -6.44 2.90 -9.44
CA ASP A 51 -7.14 4.16 -9.71
C ASP A 51 -6.45 4.91 -10.87
N PRO A 52 -7.18 5.46 -11.85
CA PRO A 52 -6.61 6.29 -12.92
C PRO A 52 -5.91 7.55 -12.40
N SER A 53 -6.25 8.01 -11.19
CA SER A 53 -5.58 9.10 -10.48
C SER A 53 -4.49 8.63 -9.52
N SER A 54 -4.09 7.35 -9.61
CA SER A 54 -3.06 6.76 -8.76
C SER A 54 -1.71 7.44 -8.95
N ARG A 55 -0.86 7.29 -7.94
CA ARG A 55 0.53 7.73 -8.00
C ARG A 55 1.29 7.02 -9.12
N ILE A 56 0.93 5.77 -9.42
CA ILE A 56 1.51 5.00 -10.54
C ILE A 56 1.27 5.76 -11.84
N GLN A 57 -0.01 6.05 -12.15
CA GLN A 57 -0.37 6.77 -13.38
C GLN A 57 0.33 8.14 -13.46
N SER A 58 0.30 8.89 -12.36
CA SER A 58 0.95 10.21 -12.31
C SER A 58 2.46 10.15 -12.57
N LEU A 59 3.17 9.14 -12.06
CA LEU A 59 4.61 8.99 -12.32
C LEU A 59 4.89 8.56 -13.75
N ILE A 60 4.08 7.66 -14.30
CA ILE A 60 4.18 7.21 -15.70
C ILE A 60 3.95 8.39 -16.66
N ASP A 61 2.88 9.17 -16.44
CA ASP A 61 2.52 10.32 -17.28
C ASP A 61 3.58 11.44 -17.24
N ASN A 62 4.25 11.59 -16.09
CA ASN A 62 5.35 12.53 -15.93
C ASN A 62 6.68 12.01 -16.53
N GLY A 63 6.68 10.83 -17.15
CA GLY A 63 7.85 10.27 -17.83
C GLY A 63 8.93 9.74 -16.88
N ALA A 64 8.58 9.42 -15.63
CA ALA A 64 9.53 8.82 -14.70
C ALA A 64 10.03 7.47 -15.23
N SER A 65 11.32 7.21 -15.07
CA SER A 65 11.94 5.93 -15.40
C SER A 65 11.52 4.83 -14.42
N ASP A 66 11.61 3.58 -14.84
CA ASP A 66 11.23 2.47 -13.97
C ASP A 66 12.11 2.37 -12.72
N GLN A 67 13.38 2.78 -12.81
CA GLN A 67 14.29 2.89 -11.68
C GLN A 67 13.80 3.91 -10.64
N GLU A 68 13.34 5.07 -11.09
CA GLU A 68 12.85 6.15 -10.20
C GLU A 68 11.55 5.74 -9.51
N ILE A 69 10.62 5.13 -10.26
CA ILE A 69 9.36 4.62 -9.70
C ILE A 69 9.65 3.54 -8.65
N LEU A 70 10.59 2.63 -8.92
CA LEU A 70 10.99 1.60 -7.97
C LEU A 70 11.51 2.19 -6.66
N VAL A 71 12.43 3.15 -6.76
CA VAL A 71 13.01 3.83 -5.60
C VAL A 71 11.93 4.57 -4.81
N GLU A 72 11.01 5.25 -5.47
CA GLU A 72 9.92 5.97 -4.81
C GLU A 72 9.01 5.01 -4.02
N PHE A 73 8.58 3.90 -4.61
CA PHE A 73 7.71 2.94 -3.93
C PHE A 73 8.40 2.22 -2.78
N TYR A 74 9.66 1.78 -2.95
CA TYR A 74 10.42 1.17 -1.85
C TYR A 74 10.65 2.14 -0.69
N THR A 75 11.00 3.39 -0.99
CA THR A 75 11.24 4.39 0.06
C THR A 75 9.95 4.74 0.79
N ARG A 76 8.82 4.88 0.08
CA ARG A 76 7.53 5.20 0.70
C ARG A 76 6.93 4.04 1.48
N ALA A 77 7.06 2.81 0.98
CA ALA A 77 6.44 1.64 1.61
C ALA A 77 7.32 1.04 2.71
N LEU A 78 8.63 0.96 2.49
CA LEU A 78 9.57 0.22 3.35
C LEU A 78 10.63 1.12 4.01
N SER A 79 10.61 2.44 3.77
CA SER A 79 11.58 3.41 4.32
C SER A 79 13.04 3.06 4.03
N ARG A 80 13.32 2.38 2.91
CA ARG A 80 14.67 2.01 2.47
C ARG A 80 14.77 1.92 0.96
N MET A 81 16.01 1.85 0.45
CA MET A 81 16.26 1.55 -0.95
C MET A 81 16.03 0.06 -1.27
N PRO A 82 15.61 -0.28 -2.51
CA PRO A 82 15.64 -1.66 -2.97
C PRO A 82 17.10 -2.16 -3.01
N ASN A 83 17.30 -3.44 -2.71
CA ASN A 83 18.62 -4.04 -2.89
C ASN A 83 18.80 -4.44 -4.37
N ALA A 84 20.05 -4.63 -4.80
CA ALA A 84 20.38 -4.88 -6.21
C ALA A 84 19.62 -6.08 -6.81
N GLY A 85 19.54 -7.20 -6.09
CA GLY A 85 18.87 -8.40 -6.59
C GLY A 85 17.35 -8.29 -6.67
N ALA A 86 16.73 -7.48 -5.80
CA ALA A 86 15.31 -7.15 -5.92
C ALA A 86 15.06 -6.20 -7.09
N SER A 87 15.91 -5.17 -7.24
CA SER A 87 15.80 -4.23 -8.36
C SER A 87 15.89 -4.91 -9.70
N GLU A 88 16.90 -5.75 -9.91
CA GLU A 88 17.10 -6.51 -11.16
C GLU A 88 15.85 -7.30 -11.53
N LYS A 89 15.34 -8.13 -10.62
CA LYS A 89 14.16 -8.97 -10.88
C LYS A 89 12.89 -8.18 -11.19
N LEU A 90 12.67 -7.08 -10.48
CA LEU A 90 11.45 -6.27 -10.67
C LEU A 90 11.52 -5.45 -11.96
N LEU A 91 12.69 -4.94 -12.32
CA LEU A 91 12.90 -4.23 -13.58
C LEU A 91 12.84 -5.17 -14.79
N ASP A 92 13.39 -6.38 -14.66
CA ASP A 92 13.25 -7.43 -15.68
C ASP A 92 11.77 -7.78 -15.91
N TYR A 93 10.99 -7.92 -14.83
CA TYR A 93 9.54 -8.16 -14.92
C TYR A 93 8.80 -7.03 -15.65
N ILE A 94 9.14 -5.76 -15.37
CA ILE A 94 8.53 -4.62 -16.08
C ILE A 94 8.89 -4.64 -17.56
N SER A 95 10.16 -4.88 -17.88
CA SER A 95 10.65 -4.89 -19.27
C SER A 95 10.04 -6.00 -20.13
N SER A 96 9.57 -7.08 -19.50
CA SER A 96 8.94 -8.23 -20.15
C SER A 96 7.41 -8.17 -20.13
N SER A 97 6.81 -7.13 -19.54
CA SER A 97 5.37 -6.93 -19.50
C SER A 97 4.89 -6.12 -20.72
N ASP A 98 3.78 -6.55 -21.31
CA ASP A 98 3.09 -5.82 -22.38
C ASP A 98 2.36 -4.56 -21.86
N ASP A 99 2.02 -4.54 -20.56
CA ASP A 99 1.31 -3.46 -19.90
C ASP A 99 2.15 -2.95 -18.72
N ARG A 100 2.81 -1.81 -18.95
CA ARG A 100 3.68 -1.16 -17.95
C ARG A 100 2.90 -0.74 -16.71
N GLN A 101 1.66 -0.27 -16.87
CA GLN A 101 0.86 0.19 -15.74
C GLN A 101 0.49 -1.00 -14.85
N LYS A 102 -0.05 -2.08 -15.42
CA LYS A 102 -0.39 -3.29 -14.67
C LYS A 102 0.82 -3.93 -14.00
N ALA A 103 1.97 -3.94 -14.67
CA ALA A 103 3.21 -4.42 -14.05
C ALA A 103 3.56 -3.63 -12.78
N TRP A 104 3.39 -2.30 -12.81
CA TRP A 104 3.59 -1.46 -11.63
C TRP A 104 2.55 -1.66 -10.52
N GLU A 105 1.29 -1.90 -10.89
CA GLU A 105 0.23 -2.25 -9.96
C GLU A 105 0.56 -3.57 -9.23
N ASP A 106 0.98 -4.60 -9.96
CA ASP A 106 1.39 -5.90 -9.42
C ASP A 106 2.63 -5.80 -8.51
N ILE A 107 3.63 -4.98 -8.88
CA ILE A 107 4.81 -4.73 -8.05
C ILE A 107 4.42 -4.02 -6.76
N LEU A 108 3.64 -2.94 -6.85
CA LEU A 108 3.21 -2.20 -5.67
C LEU A 108 2.38 -3.09 -4.75
N TRP A 109 1.49 -3.90 -5.31
CA TRP A 109 0.75 -4.91 -4.58
C TRP A 109 1.67 -5.90 -3.87
N THR A 110 2.71 -6.38 -4.55
CA THR A 110 3.70 -7.31 -3.98
C THR A 110 4.47 -6.68 -2.82
N ILE A 111 4.87 -5.41 -2.92
CA ILE A 111 5.57 -4.68 -1.85
C ILE A 111 4.67 -4.54 -0.62
N LEU A 112 3.43 -4.09 -0.82
CA LEU A 112 2.44 -3.91 0.26
C LEU A 112 2.03 -5.24 0.92
N ASN A 113 2.19 -6.35 0.20
CA ASN A 113 1.90 -7.70 0.70
C ASN A 113 3.13 -8.46 1.21
N SER A 114 4.30 -7.82 1.21
CA SER A 114 5.52 -8.45 1.70
C SER A 114 5.45 -8.65 3.22
N LYS A 115 6.08 -9.72 3.72
CA LYS A 115 6.22 -9.94 5.17
C LYS A 115 6.91 -8.78 5.87
N GLU A 116 7.82 -8.12 5.17
CA GLU A 116 8.50 -6.93 5.66
C GLU A 116 7.49 -5.81 5.89
N PHE A 117 6.69 -5.46 4.89
CA PHE A 117 5.65 -4.44 5.04
C PHE A 117 4.62 -4.80 6.10
N ILE A 118 4.27 -6.07 6.28
CA ILE A 118 3.18 -6.48 7.20
C ILE A 118 3.66 -6.63 8.66
N TYR A 119 4.94 -6.93 8.90
CA TYR A 119 5.43 -7.32 10.23
C TYR A 119 6.60 -6.49 10.76
N GLN A 120 7.28 -5.69 9.92
CA GLN A 120 8.34 -4.79 10.36
C GLN A 120 7.74 -3.38 10.54
N HIS A 121 7.29 -3.10 11.76
CA HIS A 121 6.74 -1.82 12.22
C HIS A 121 7.36 -1.44 13.56
#